data_AF-A0A139XEF7-F1
#
_entry.id   AF-A0A139XEF7-F1
#
_cell.length_a   1.000
_cell.length_b   1.000
_cell.length_c   1.000
_cell.angle_alpha   90.00
_cell.angle_beta   90.00
_cell.angle_gamma   90.00
#
_symmetry.space_group_name_H-M   'P 1'
#
loop_
_entity.id
_entity.type
_entity.pdbx_description
1 polymer ?
#
loop_
_entity_poly.entity_id
_entity_poly.type
_entity_poly.pdbx_seq_one_letter_code
_entity_poly.pdbx_strand_id
1 'polypeptide(L)'
;MGLFDDLSRFLENRLEEFLRNNPHLELEALLEQLREQEEDTLKLIADLQLQEKRSQDDVLSTAQEIQKWHIRVEKARTANRQDLVAAAQQREAALLREGNQLWGQMQGVKERITQAKELLKKIQQRRQEVQAKATEAQTARAAQQKLETAGWNSTSSYSSSYDDLEEKFRRWETQDELEQMKRNMGK
;
A
#
# COMPACT_ATOMS: atom_id res chain seq x y z
N MET A 1 -18.89 -8.36 12.19
CA MET A 1 -18.07 -7.15 12.17
C MET A 1 -16.63 -7.61 12.24
N GLY A 2 -16.00 -7.80 11.09
CA GLY A 2 -14.65 -8.37 10.98
C GLY A 2 -13.61 -7.28 10.78
N LEU A 3 -12.33 -7.61 10.98
CA LEU A 3 -11.17 -6.73 10.75
C LEU A 3 -11.22 -5.95 9.42
N PHE A 4 -11.86 -6.53 8.39
CA PHE A 4 -12.09 -5.92 7.08
C PHE A 4 -13.04 -4.70 7.09
N ASP A 5 -14.03 -4.72 7.98
CA ASP A 5 -15.05 -3.67 8.12
C ASP A 5 -14.46 -2.48 8.89
N ASP A 6 -13.66 -2.78 9.93
CA ASP A 6 -12.93 -1.77 10.70
C ASP A 6 -11.86 -1.06 9.87
N LEU A 7 -11.16 -1.78 8.98
CA LEU A 7 -10.18 -1.19 8.05
C LEU A 7 -10.87 -0.30 7.00
N SER A 8 -12.01 -0.74 6.47
CA SER A 8 -12.78 0.06 5.50
C SER A 8 -13.27 1.37 6.13
N ARG A 9 -13.80 1.31 7.36
CA ARG A 9 -14.24 2.49 8.12
C ARG A 9 -13.10 3.42 8.52
N PHE A 10 -11.93 2.87 8.85
CA PHE A 10 -10.72 3.66 9.11
C PHE A 10 -10.30 4.46 7.88
N LEU A 11 -10.30 3.82 6.70
CA LEU A 11 -9.95 4.47 5.43
C LEU A 11 -10.97 5.53 4.98
N GLU A 12 -12.22 5.42 5.43
CA GLU A 12 -13.31 6.31 5.01
C GLU A 12 -13.38 7.57 5.89
N ASN A 13 -13.34 7.43 7.21
CA ASN A 13 -13.56 8.57 8.12
C ASN A 13 -12.27 9.27 8.56
N ARG A 14 -11.17 8.53 8.73
CA ARG A 14 -9.98 9.10 9.37
C ARG A 14 -9.12 9.93 8.42
N LEU A 15 -9.25 9.71 7.11
CA LEU A 15 -8.42 10.31 6.07
C LEU A 15 -8.80 11.78 5.81
N GLU A 16 -10.09 12.12 5.85
CA GLU A 16 -10.58 13.51 5.73
C GLU A 16 -10.20 14.36 6.94
N GLU A 17 -10.26 13.76 8.13
CA GLU A 17 -9.87 14.41 9.37
C GLU A 17 -8.34 14.62 9.45
N PHE A 18 -7.55 13.65 8.97
CA PHE A 18 -6.08 13.72 8.90
C PHE A 18 -5.59 14.85 7.98
N LEU A 19 -6.22 15.02 6.82
CA LEU A 19 -5.86 16.05 5.85
C LEU A 19 -6.01 17.49 6.37
N ARG A 20 -6.77 17.69 7.46
CA ARG A 20 -7.17 19.01 7.94
C ARG A 20 -6.20 19.61 8.96
N ASN A 21 -5.42 18.79 9.66
CA ASN A 21 -4.72 19.23 10.88
C ASN A 21 -3.21 19.46 10.70
N ASN A 22 -2.46 18.65 9.92
CA ASN A 22 -1.04 18.91 9.59
C ASN A 22 -0.61 18.22 8.26
N PRO A 23 -0.84 18.83 7.09
CA PRO A 23 -1.02 18.11 5.82
C PRO A 23 0.23 17.58 5.11
N HIS A 24 1.45 17.64 5.64
CA HIS A 24 2.66 17.31 4.84
C HIS A 24 3.48 16.13 5.38
N LEU A 25 3.90 16.17 6.64
CA LEU A 25 4.62 15.03 7.26
C LEU A 25 3.70 13.80 7.41
N GLU A 26 2.41 14.04 7.61
CA GLU A 26 1.40 12.98 7.73
C GLU A 26 1.06 12.33 6.40
N LEU A 27 1.13 13.08 5.28
CA LEU A 27 0.83 12.54 3.95
C LEU A 27 1.90 11.59 3.43
N GLU A 28 3.18 11.90 3.65
CA GLU A 28 4.28 11.01 3.28
C GLU A 28 4.25 9.70 4.09
N ALA A 29 4.00 9.79 5.40
CA ALA A 29 3.83 8.61 6.25
C ALA A 29 2.63 7.76 5.82
N LEU A 30 1.51 8.40 5.45
CA LEU A 30 0.31 7.70 4.99
C LEU A 30 0.51 7.04 3.62
N LEU A 31 1.27 7.67 2.71
CA LEU A 31 1.65 7.06 1.43
C LEU A 31 2.50 5.81 1.63
N GLU A 32 3.47 5.84 2.55
CA GLU A 32 4.30 4.68 2.85
C GLU A 32 3.47 3.56 3.48
N GLN A 33 2.57 3.88 4.41
CA GLN A 33 1.66 2.90 4.99
C GLN A 33 0.74 2.25 3.92
N LEU A 34 0.20 3.04 2.99
CA LEU A 34 -0.61 2.51 1.89
C LEU A 34 0.21 1.63 0.94
N ARG A 35 1.49 1.96 0.74
CA ARG A 35 2.42 1.15 -0.07
C ARG A 35 2.72 -0.18 0.60
N GLU A 36 3.01 -0.19 1.90
CA GLU A 36 3.21 -1.41 2.69
C GLU A 36 1.96 -2.30 2.66
N GLN A 37 0.78 -1.71 2.88
CA GLN A 37 -0.50 -2.42 2.79
C GLN A 37 -0.75 -3.01 1.41
N GLU A 38 -0.38 -2.31 0.33
CA GLU A 38 -0.47 -2.84 -1.02
C GLU A 38 0.43 -4.06 -1.20
N GLU A 39 1.68 -3.98 -0.75
CA GLU A 39 2.65 -5.09 -0.83
C GLU A 39 2.17 -6.32 -0.05
N ASP A 40 1.70 -6.12 1.18
CA ASP A 40 1.16 -7.20 2.00
C ASP A 40 -0.10 -7.82 1.40
N THR A 41 -0.97 -7.00 0.80
CA THR A 41 -2.15 -7.51 0.10
C THR A 41 -1.76 -8.33 -1.13
N LEU A 42 -0.71 -7.93 -1.87
CA LEU A 42 -0.17 -8.70 -2.98
C LEU A 42 0.40 -10.05 -2.53
N LYS A 43 1.17 -10.07 -1.44
CA LYS A 43 1.68 -11.31 -0.83
C LYS A 43 0.52 -12.24 -0.42
N LEU A 44 -0.49 -11.69 0.26
CA LEU A 44 -1.68 -12.44 0.64
C LEU A 44 -2.39 -13.07 -0.57
N ILE A 45 -2.55 -12.32 -1.66
CA ILE A 45 -3.15 -12.84 -2.90
C ILE A 45 -2.32 -14.00 -3.45
N ALA A 46 -0.98 -13.86 -3.50
CA ALA A 46 -0.10 -14.92 -4.00
C ALA A 46 -0.18 -16.19 -3.13
N ASP A 47 -0.20 -16.05 -1.81
CA ASP A 47 -0.35 -17.17 -0.89
C ASP A 47 -1.70 -17.87 -1.05
N LEU A 48 -2.78 -17.11 -1.18
CA LEU A 48 -4.12 -17.66 -1.42
C LEU A 48 -4.20 -18.39 -2.78
N GLN A 49 -3.55 -17.87 -3.81
CA GLN A 49 -3.49 -18.55 -5.12
C GLN A 49 -2.72 -19.87 -5.03
N LEU A 50 -1.64 -19.93 -4.26
CA LEU A 50 -0.93 -21.20 -4.02
C LEU A 50 -1.81 -22.20 -3.25
N GLN A 51 -2.56 -21.73 -2.25
CA GLN A 51 -3.52 -22.56 -1.52
C GLN A 51 -4.66 -23.06 -2.42
N GLU A 52 -5.18 -22.21 -3.31
CA GLU A 52 -6.19 -22.58 -4.30
C GLU A 52 -5.67 -23.71 -5.19
N LYS A 53 -4.43 -23.61 -5.67
CA LYS A 53 -3.81 -24.63 -6.52
C LYS A 53 -3.66 -25.97 -5.80
N ARG A 54 -3.17 -25.97 -4.57
CA ARG A 54 -3.07 -27.19 -3.75
C ARG A 54 -4.44 -27.82 -3.54
N SER A 55 -5.44 -27.01 -3.18
CA SER A 55 -6.82 -27.50 -2.99
C SER A 55 -7.41 -28.07 -4.28
N GLN A 56 -7.10 -27.46 -5.43
CA GLN A 56 -7.51 -27.96 -6.74
C GLN A 56 -6.88 -29.33 -7.02
N ASP A 57 -5.60 -29.51 -6.73
CA ASP A 57 -4.90 -30.78 -6.92
C ASP A 57 -5.46 -31.88 -6.00
N ASP A 58 -5.76 -31.56 -4.73
CA ASP A 58 -6.37 -32.49 -3.77
C ASP A 58 -7.78 -32.93 -4.21
N VAL A 59 -8.60 -31.99 -4.71
CA VAL A 59 -9.92 -32.29 -5.27
C VAL A 59 -9.80 -33.20 -6.51
N LEU A 60 -8.86 -32.92 -7.41
CA LEU A 60 -8.64 -33.73 -8.61
C LEU A 60 -8.15 -35.13 -8.26
N SER A 61 -7.21 -35.26 -7.32
CA SER A 61 -6.72 -36.54 -6.81
C SER A 61 -7.87 -37.36 -6.22
N THR A 62 -8.71 -36.74 -5.39
CA THR A 62 -9.88 -37.39 -4.78
C THR A 62 -10.89 -37.83 -5.84
N ALA A 63 -11.14 -36.99 -6.85
CA ALA A 63 -12.04 -37.34 -7.97
C ALA A 63 -11.54 -38.55 -8.77
N GLN A 64 -10.23 -38.66 -8.99
CA GLN A 64 -9.64 -39.83 -9.65
C GLN A 64 -9.79 -41.10 -8.80
N GLU A 65 -9.62 -41.00 -7.48
CA GLU A 65 -9.86 -42.14 -6.59
C GLU A 65 -11.33 -42.57 -6.58
N ILE A 66 -12.27 -41.61 -6.54
CA ILE A 66 -13.71 -41.89 -6.68
C ILE A 66 -13.97 -42.66 -7.97
N GLN A 67 -13.42 -42.21 -9.10
CA GLN A 67 -13.58 -42.88 -10.39
C GLN A 67 -13.02 -44.33 -10.36
N LYS A 68 -11.86 -44.55 -9.76
CA LYS A 68 -11.28 -45.90 -9.61
C LYS A 68 -12.19 -46.81 -8.79
N TRP A 69 -12.73 -46.32 -7.67
CA TRP A 69 -13.63 -47.10 -6.82
C TRP A 69 -14.97 -47.37 -7.49
N HIS A 70 -15.50 -46.40 -8.23
CA HIS A 70 -16.71 -46.56 -9.03
C HIS A 70 -16.57 -47.71 -10.04
N ILE A 71 -15.45 -47.75 -10.78
CA ILE A 71 -15.15 -48.85 -11.73
C ILE A 71 -15.05 -50.20 -10.99
N ARG A 72 -14.46 -50.22 -9.78
CA ARG A 72 -14.36 -51.44 -8.95
C ARG A 72 -15.73 -51.92 -8.47
N VAL A 73 -16.63 -51.01 -8.09
CA VAL A 73 -18.02 -51.33 -7.73
C VAL A 73 -18.72 -52.03 -8.88
N GLU A 74 -18.63 -51.47 -10.09
CA GLU A 74 -19.28 -52.05 -11.28
C GLU A 74 -18.66 -53.40 -11.68
N LYS A 75 -17.34 -53.56 -11.53
CA LYS A 75 -16.67 -54.86 -11.71
C LYS A 75 -17.13 -55.90 -10.68
N ALA A 76 -17.29 -55.52 -9.41
CA ALA A 76 -17.78 -56.43 -8.37
C ALA A 76 -19.25 -56.81 -8.58
N ARG A 77 -20.06 -55.86 -9.05
CA ARG A 77 -21.48 -56.05 -9.39
C ARG A 77 -21.64 -57.04 -10.53
N THR A 78 -20.89 -56.86 -11.62
CA THR A 78 -20.91 -57.77 -12.78
C THR A 78 -20.41 -59.17 -12.43
N ALA A 79 -19.50 -59.30 -11.46
CA ALA A 79 -19.02 -60.59 -10.96
C ALA A 79 -19.91 -61.23 -9.87
N ASN A 80 -21.07 -60.63 -9.53
CA ASN A 80 -21.98 -61.08 -8.47
C ASN A 80 -21.31 -61.23 -7.07
N ARG A 81 -20.23 -60.47 -6.81
CA ARG A 81 -19.54 -60.45 -5.51
C ARG A 81 -20.09 -59.36 -4.61
N GLN A 82 -21.27 -59.61 -4.02
CA GLN A 82 -22.01 -58.62 -3.21
C GLN A 82 -21.22 -58.14 -1.99
N ASP A 83 -20.38 -59.00 -1.41
CA ASP A 83 -19.44 -58.67 -0.33
C ASP A 83 -18.49 -57.53 -0.73
N LEU A 84 -17.94 -57.60 -1.94
CA LEU A 84 -17.03 -56.59 -2.48
C LEU A 84 -17.76 -55.34 -2.95
N VAL A 85 -18.99 -55.47 -3.45
CA VAL A 85 -19.82 -54.32 -3.85
C VAL A 85 -20.08 -53.41 -2.64
N ALA A 86 -20.53 -53.97 -1.52
CA ALA A 86 -20.85 -53.20 -0.32
C ALA A 86 -19.61 -52.46 0.23
N ALA A 87 -18.47 -53.15 0.32
CA ALA A 87 -17.23 -52.54 0.81
C ALA A 87 -16.71 -51.42 -0.13
N ALA A 88 -16.76 -51.64 -1.45
CA ALA A 88 -16.32 -50.66 -2.42
C ALA A 88 -17.23 -49.42 -2.46
N GLN A 89 -18.55 -49.60 -2.34
CA GLN A 89 -19.52 -48.49 -2.26
C GLN A 89 -19.33 -47.64 -0.99
N GLN A 90 -19.05 -48.27 0.15
CA GLN A 90 -18.74 -47.51 1.37
C GLN A 90 -17.48 -46.65 1.19
N ARG A 91 -16.46 -47.18 0.50
CA ARG A 91 -15.23 -46.45 0.22
C ARG A 91 -15.47 -45.29 -0.75
N GLU A 92 -16.23 -45.51 -1.81
CA GLU A 92 -16.65 -44.46 -2.76
C GLU A 92 -17.44 -43.35 -2.05
N ALA A 93 -18.41 -43.70 -1.20
CA ALA A 93 -19.20 -42.75 -0.42
C ALA A 93 -18.37 -41.96 0.60
N ALA A 94 -17.31 -42.57 1.16
CA ALA A 94 -16.36 -41.86 2.02
C ALA A 94 -15.57 -40.81 1.22
N LEU A 95 -15.02 -41.20 0.06
CA LEU A 95 -14.28 -40.30 -0.82
C LEU A 95 -15.15 -39.16 -1.38
N LEU A 96 -16.41 -39.43 -1.70
CA LEU A 96 -17.36 -38.39 -2.13
C LEU A 96 -17.59 -37.33 -1.04
N ARG A 97 -17.72 -37.75 0.22
CA ARG A 97 -17.86 -36.82 1.34
C ARG A 97 -16.60 -35.99 1.55
N GLU A 98 -15.43 -36.62 1.48
CA GLU A 98 -14.13 -35.95 1.55
C GLU A 98 -13.96 -34.95 0.40
N GLY A 99 -14.25 -35.35 -0.83
CA GLY A 99 -14.20 -34.49 -2.01
C GLY A 99 -15.11 -33.27 -1.90
N ASN A 100 -16.33 -33.44 -1.36
CA ASN A 100 -17.24 -32.33 -1.09
C ASN A 100 -16.68 -31.35 -0.04
N GLN A 101 -16.02 -31.85 1.00
CA GLN A 101 -15.37 -30.99 2.00
C GLN A 101 -14.21 -30.20 1.40
N LEU A 102 -13.33 -30.85 0.64
CA LEU A 102 -12.20 -30.21 -0.06
C LEU A 102 -12.70 -29.17 -1.06
N TRP A 103 -13.77 -29.48 -1.81
CA TRP A 103 -14.37 -28.53 -2.73
C TRP A 103 -14.92 -27.29 -2.00
N GLY A 104 -15.60 -27.47 -0.87
CA GLY A 104 -16.08 -26.36 -0.05
C GLY A 104 -14.95 -25.46 0.46
N GLN A 105 -13.85 -26.06 0.91
CA GLN A 105 -12.64 -25.32 1.32
C GLN A 105 -12.05 -24.53 0.15
N MET A 106 -11.93 -25.14 -1.03
CA MET A 106 -11.45 -24.48 -2.25
C MET A 106 -12.34 -23.29 -2.62
N GLN A 107 -13.67 -23.41 -2.52
CA GLN A 107 -14.57 -22.27 -2.77
C GLN A 107 -14.33 -21.13 -1.79
N GLY A 108 -14.16 -21.43 -0.50
CA GLY A 108 -13.82 -20.41 0.50
C GLY A 108 -12.50 -19.70 0.20
N VAL A 109 -11.48 -20.41 -0.29
CA VAL A 109 -10.21 -19.79 -0.73
C VAL A 109 -10.45 -18.87 -1.94
N LYS A 110 -11.24 -19.28 -2.92
CA LYS A 110 -11.58 -18.46 -4.10
C LYS A 110 -12.32 -17.17 -3.73
N GLU A 111 -13.25 -17.25 -2.78
CA GLU A 111 -13.95 -16.08 -2.26
C GLU A 111 -12.98 -15.11 -1.59
N ARG A 112 -12.06 -15.61 -0.76
CA ARG A 112 -11.02 -14.79 -0.12
C ARG A 112 -10.08 -14.14 -1.14
N ILE A 113 -9.73 -14.82 -2.23
CA ILE A 113 -8.95 -14.23 -3.33
C ILE A 113 -9.69 -13.05 -3.95
N THR A 114 -10.99 -13.20 -4.19
CA THR A 114 -11.83 -12.14 -4.77
C THR A 114 -11.86 -10.92 -3.83
N GLN A 115 -12.11 -11.13 -2.55
CA GLN A 115 -12.11 -10.08 -1.53
C GLN A 115 -10.75 -9.36 -1.44
N ALA A 116 -9.63 -10.11 -1.47
CA ALA A 116 -8.29 -9.54 -1.42
C ALA A 116 -7.98 -8.68 -2.65
N LYS A 117 -8.44 -9.09 -3.84
CA LYS A 117 -8.30 -8.29 -5.08
C LYS A 117 -9.14 -7.00 -5.02
N GLU A 118 -10.34 -7.05 -4.47
CA GLU A 118 -11.15 -5.86 -4.26
C GLU A 118 -10.49 -4.90 -3.27
N LEU A 119 -9.92 -5.42 -2.18
CA LEU A 119 -9.15 -4.64 -1.22
C LEU A 119 -7.94 -3.95 -1.89
N LEU A 120 -7.16 -4.70 -2.68
CA LEU A 120 -6.02 -4.17 -3.41
C LEU A 120 -6.43 -2.98 -4.29
N LYS A 121 -7.54 -3.10 -5.02
CA LYS A 121 -8.07 -2.03 -5.85
C LYS A 121 -8.42 -0.78 -5.03
N LYS A 122 -9.04 -0.95 -3.86
CA LYS A 122 -9.36 0.16 -2.94
C LYS A 122 -8.09 0.83 -2.42
N ILE A 123 -7.08 0.06 -2.00
CA ILE A 123 -5.79 0.59 -1.54
C ILE A 123 -5.11 1.41 -2.65
N GLN A 124 -5.07 0.87 -3.88
CA GLN A 124 -4.49 1.57 -5.02
C GLN A 124 -5.18 2.88 -5.34
N GLN A 125 -6.53 2.90 -5.31
CA GLN A 125 -7.29 4.13 -5.49
C GLN A 125 -6.97 5.15 -4.40
N ARG A 126 -6.96 4.74 -3.13
CA ARG A 126 -6.60 5.62 -2.01
C ARG A 126 -5.19 6.15 -2.12
N ARG A 127 -4.22 5.34 -2.55
CA ARG A 127 -2.85 5.78 -2.77
C ARG A 127 -2.77 6.89 -3.83
N GLN A 128 -3.51 6.74 -4.93
CA GLN A 128 -3.60 7.78 -5.96
C GLN A 128 -4.23 9.08 -5.44
N GLU A 129 -5.31 8.99 -4.67
CA GLU A 129 -5.97 10.14 -4.05
C GLU A 129 -5.03 10.89 -3.09
N VAL A 130 -4.33 10.15 -2.23
CA VAL A 130 -3.38 10.71 -1.26
C VAL A 130 -2.18 11.32 -1.97
N GLN A 131 -1.68 10.68 -3.02
CA GLN A 131 -0.57 11.19 -3.80
C GLN A 131 -0.93 12.50 -4.50
N ALA A 132 -2.12 12.59 -5.11
CA ALA A 132 -2.62 13.83 -5.71
C ALA A 132 -2.67 14.96 -4.67
N LYS A 133 -3.26 14.70 -3.50
CA LYS A 133 -3.34 15.67 -2.40
C LYS A 133 -1.97 16.10 -1.87
N ALA A 134 -1.02 15.18 -1.79
CA ALA A 134 0.36 15.50 -1.39
C ALA A 134 1.02 16.45 -2.40
N THR A 135 0.84 16.22 -3.70
CA THR A 135 1.36 17.12 -4.75
C THR A 135 0.68 18.49 -4.75
N GLU A 136 -0.64 18.54 -4.53
CA GLU A 136 -1.39 19.80 -4.38
C GLU A 136 -0.90 20.61 -3.16
N ALA A 137 -0.71 19.94 -2.02
CA ALA A 137 -0.19 20.60 -0.81
C ALA A 137 1.24 21.14 -1.00
N GLN A 138 2.12 20.38 -1.67
CA GLN A 138 3.48 20.83 -1.98
C GLN A 138 3.49 22.03 -2.93
N THR A 139 2.67 22.00 -3.98
CA THR A 139 2.59 23.11 -4.96
C THR A 139 1.98 24.38 -4.36
N ALA A 140 0.94 24.26 -3.53
CA ALA A 140 0.37 25.38 -2.79
C ALA A 140 1.40 26.05 -1.85
N ARG A 141 2.19 25.24 -1.15
CA ARG A 141 3.26 25.74 -0.25
C ARG A 141 4.37 26.46 -1.02
N ALA A 142 4.80 25.91 -2.16
CA ALA A 142 5.81 26.54 -3.01
C ALA A 142 5.33 27.89 -3.58
N ALA A 143 4.04 27.99 -3.96
CA ALA A 143 3.44 29.24 -4.41
C ALA A 143 3.37 30.30 -3.29
N GLN A 144 3.01 29.90 -2.06
CA GLN A 144 2.96 30.80 -0.92
C GLN A 144 4.35 31.31 -0.52
N GLN A 145 5.36 30.44 -0.49
CA GLN A 145 6.76 30.84 -0.25
C GLN A 145 7.29 31.80 -1.32
N LYS A 146 6.89 31.63 -2.58
CA LYS A 146 7.26 32.54 -3.68
C LYS A 146 6.64 33.93 -3.50
N LEU A 147 5.40 34.01 -3.02
CA LEU A 147 4.71 35.27 -2.71
C LEU A 147 5.30 35.98 -1.49
N GLU A 148 5.63 35.23 -0.43
CA GLU A 148 6.30 35.77 0.76
C GLU A 148 7.70 36.31 0.43
N THR A 149 8.50 35.57 -0.35
CA THR A 149 9.83 36.02 -0.79
C THR A 149 9.76 37.25 -1.71
N ALA A 150 8.72 37.40 -2.54
CA ALA A 150 8.51 38.58 -3.37
C ALA A 150 8.05 39.82 -2.56
N GLY A 151 7.32 39.63 -1.47
CA GLY A 151 6.93 40.70 -0.53
C GLY A 151 8.12 41.31 0.21
N TRP A 152 9.11 40.49 0.59
CA TRP A 152 10.36 40.98 1.19
C TRP A 152 11.26 41.72 0.20
N ASN A 153 11.26 41.31 -1.07
CA ASN A 153 12.09 41.95 -2.10
C ASN A 153 11.53 43.29 -2.61
N SER A 154 10.26 43.60 -2.30
CA SER A 154 9.61 44.86 -2.69
C SER A 154 9.66 45.95 -1.61
N THR A 155 9.87 45.59 -0.34
CA THR A 155 10.08 46.56 0.76
C THR A 155 11.47 47.20 0.74
N SER A 156 12.43 46.60 0.03
CA SER A 156 13.80 47.13 -0.12
C SER A 156 13.92 48.34 -1.05
N SER A 157 12.82 48.79 -1.67
CA SER A 157 12.80 49.96 -2.55
C SER A 157 12.59 51.30 -1.81
N TYR A 158 12.35 51.27 -0.49
CA TYR A 158 12.14 52.48 0.34
C TYR A 158 13.29 52.77 1.33
N SER A 159 14.37 51.98 1.34
CA SER A 159 15.55 52.16 2.22
C SER A 159 16.72 52.91 1.58
N SER A 160 16.57 53.40 0.34
CA SER A 160 17.62 54.02 -0.48
C SER A 160 18.32 55.26 0.14
N SER A 161 17.83 55.81 1.26
CA SER A 161 18.47 56.95 1.94
C SER A 161 19.37 56.57 3.12
N TYR A 162 19.21 55.37 3.71
CA TYR A 162 20.03 54.92 4.84
C TYR A 162 21.27 54.14 4.38
N ASP A 163 21.18 53.45 3.23
CA ASP A 163 22.32 52.70 2.65
C ASP A 163 23.48 53.61 2.21
N ASP A 164 23.19 54.84 1.77
CA ASP A 164 24.24 55.77 1.29
C ASP A 164 25.12 56.31 2.44
N LEU A 165 24.64 56.30 3.69
CA LEU A 165 25.44 56.65 4.88
C LEU A 165 26.28 55.46 5.34
N GLU A 166 25.70 54.27 5.37
CA GLU A 166 26.38 53.04 5.74
C GLU A 166 27.50 52.69 4.74
N GLU A 167 27.27 52.89 3.44
CA GLU A 167 28.33 52.74 2.42
C GLU A 167 29.48 53.74 2.63
N LYS A 168 29.17 54.99 3.00
CA LYS A 168 30.20 56.01 3.26
C LYS A 168 31.04 55.64 4.48
N PHE A 169 30.41 55.15 5.54
CA PHE A 169 31.11 54.66 6.73
C PHE A 169 32.00 53.46 6.41
N ARG A 170 31.48 52.46 5.69
CA ARG A 170 32.27 51.28 5.29
C ARG A 170 33.48 51.65 4.46
N ARG A 171 33.33 52.58 3.50
CA ARG A 171 34.46 53.07 2.68
C ARG A 171 35.48 53.82 3.51
N TRP A 172 35.04 54.63 4.47
CA TRP A 172 35.94 55.34 5.38
C TRP A 172 36.72 54.39 6.30
N GLU A 173 36.05 53.39 6.88
CA GLU A 173 36.67 52.39 7.74
C GLU A 173 37.71 51.54 6.98
N THR A 174 37.40 51.10 5.75
CA THR A 174 38.39 50.38 4.92
C THR A 174 39.59 51.25 4.55
N GLN A 175 39.38 52.55 4.33
CA GLN A 175 40.45 53.49 4.03
C GLN A 175 41.34 53.72 5.27
N ASP A 176 40.76 53.87 6.46
CA ASP A 176 41.49 54.05 7.72
C ASP A 176 42.31 52.80 8.07
N GLU A 177 41.75 51.60 7.90
CA GLU A 177 42.46 50.34 8.10
C GLU A 177 43.66 50.20 7.14
N LEU A 178 43.51 50.59 5.88
CA LEU A 178 44.61 50.60 4.91
C LEU A 178 45.70 51.62 5.28
N GLU A 179 45.33 52.79 5.78
CA GLU A 179 46.29 53.80 6.25
C GLU A 179 47.02 53.34 7.52
N GLN A 180 46.34 52.69 8.46
CA GLN A 180 46.96 52.08 9.64
C GLN A 180 47.94 50.97 9.23
N MET A 181 47.58 50.10 8.29
CA MET A 181 48.49 49.08 7.76
C MET A 181 49.71 49.69 7.07
N LYS A 182 49.52 50.76 6.27
CA LYS A 182 50.64 51.49 5.64
C LYS A 182 51.57 52.13 6.67
N ARG A 183 51.03 52.70 7.76
CA ARG A 183 51.82 53.26 8.87
C ARG A 183 52.59 52.19 9.63
N ASN A 184 52.02 51.00 9.80
CA ASN A 184 52.65 49.88 10.49
C ASN A 184 53.73 49.18 9.64
N MET A 185 53.71 49.33 8.31
CA MET A 185 54.76 48.84 7.39
C MET A 185 55.88 49.87 7.12
N GLY A 186 55.78 51.08 7.69
CA GLY A 186 56.76 52.16 7.54
C GLY A 186 57.70 52.37 8.75
N LYS A 187 57.86 51.35 9.60
CA LYS A 187 58.90 51.27 10.65
C LYS A 187 59.83 50.09 10.41
#